data_AF-A0A5M3Z106-F1
#
_entry.id   AF-A0A5M3Z106-F1
#
_cell.length_a   1.000
_cell.length_b   1.000
_cell.length_c   1.000
_cell.angle_alpha   90.00
_cell.angle_beta   90.00
_cell.angle_gamma   90.00
#
_symmetry.space_group_name_H-M   'P 1'
#
loop_
_entity.id
_entity.type
_entity.pdbx_description
1 polymer ?
#
loop_
_entity_poly.entity_id
_entity_poly.type
_entity_poly.pdbx_seq_one_letter_code
_entity_poly.pdbx_strand_id
1 'polypeptide(L)'
;MAPVTLSTVDTDLKDVIQHLFEIQSAVHGYLGPETQQELVRKIKNLTLALSTLSSHTQPHPPDADTAQANPSDPPISTIELPPEIIDYVDAARNPDIYTREFVELVQRGNQDLKGKKEAFAGFRDVLAREMRSAMPECRGEVDRVVRATGGGEGS
;
A
#
# COMPACT_ATOMS: atom_id res chain seq x y z
N MET A 1 -6.11 1.38 26.96
CA MET A 1 -4.67 1.06 26.85
C MET A 1 -4.10 2.00 25.81
N ALA A 2 -2.83 2.42 25.92
CA ALA A 2 -2.24 3.27 24.87
C ALA A 2 -2.20 2.48 23.54
N PRO A 3 -2.43 3.13 22.38
CA PRO A 3 -2.41 2.44 21.10
C PRO A 3 -1.00 1.92 20.80
N VAL A 4 -0.90 0.67 20.35
CA VAL A 4 0.36 0.08 19.89
C VAL A 4 0.75 0.75 18.57
N THR A 5 1.92 1.39 18.57
CA THR A 5 2.44 2.11 17.40
C THR A 5 3.38 1.23 16.57
N LEU A 6 3.65 1.65 15.34
CA LEU A 6 4.58 0.98 14.44
C LEU A 6 5.98 0.82 15.07
N SER A 7 6.48 1.86 15.74
CA SER A 7 7.80 1.82 16.41
C SER A 7 7.88 0.80 17.54
N THR A 8 6.77 0.57 18.25
CA THR A 8 6.67 -0.45 19.29
C THR A 8 6.83 -1.84 18.68
N VAL A 9 6.11 -2.12 17.59
CA VAL A 9 6.19 -3.41 16.88
C VAL A 9 7.57 -3.64 16.25
N ASP A 10 8.19 -2.60 15.68
CA ASP A 10 9.56 -2.66 15.15
C ASP A 10 10.58 -3.03 16.25
N THR A 11 10.41 -2.49 17.45
CA THR A 11 11.25 -2.83 18.61
C THR A 11 11.05 -4.28 19.02
N ASP A 12 9.79 -4.73 19.13
CA ASP A 12 9.47 -6.13 19.48
C ASP A 12 10.07 -7.12 18.46
N LEU A 13 10.01 -6.81 17.16
CA LEU A 13 10.62 -7.63 16.11
C LEU A 13 12.14 -7.71 16.24
N LYS A 14 12.81 -6.59 16.52
CA LYS A 14 14.27 -6.57 16.75
C LYS A 14 14.67 -7.42 17.95
N ASP A 15 13.90 -7.35 19.04
CA ASP A 15 14.14 -8.14 20.24
C ASP A 15 13.98 -9.66 19.97
N VAL A 16 12.97 -10.06 19.19
CA VAL A 16 12.79 -11.45 18.76
C VAL A 16 13.98 -11.94 17.93
N ILE A 17 14.43 -11.15 16.95
CA ILE A 17 15.59 -11.49 16.11
C ILE A 17 16.86 -11.63 16.97
N GLN A 18 17.06 -10.71 17.92
CA GLN A 18 18.19 -10.74 18.84
C GLN A 18 18.16 -12.01 19.71
N HIS A 19 17.00 -12.39 20.25
CA HIS A 19 16.85 -13.64 21.00
C HIS A 19 17.18 -14.88 20.15
N LEU A 20 16.75 -14.92 18.88
CA LEU A 20 17.09 -16.02 17.97
C LEU A 20 18.59 -16.13 17.73
N PHE A 21 19.26 -14.99 17.49
CA PHE A 21 20.71 -14.95 17.29
C PHE A 21 21.48 -15.42 18.52
N GLU A 22 21.07 -14.97 19.71
CA GLU A 22 21.68 -15.37 20.97
C GLU A 22 21.52 -16.87 21.26
N ILE A 23 20.36 -17.43 20.93
CA ILE A 23 20.12 -18.88 21.05
C ILE A 23 21.04 -19.63 20.09
N GLN A 24 21.12 -19.22 18.82
CA GLN A 24 22.01 -19.84 17.84
C GLN A 24 23.48 -19.82 18.32
N SER A 25 23.93 -18.70 18.85
CA SER A 25 25.29 -18.56 19.40
C SER A 25 25.52 -19.48 20.61
N ALA A 26 24.57 -19.55 21.55
CA ALA A 26 24.65 -20.42 22.73
C ALA A 26 24.64 -21.92 22.38
N VAL A 27 23.88 -22.31 21.34
CA VAL A 27 23.88 -23.69 20.83
C VAL A 27 25.22 -24.04 20.17
N HIS A 28 25.77 -23.13 19.37
CA HIS A 28 27.03 -23.37 18.67
C HIS A 28 28.23 -23.47 19.65
N GLY A 29 28.22 -22.67 20.72
CA GLY A 29 29.22 -22.66 21.78
C GLY A 29 28.90 -23.57 22.97
N TYR A 30 28.15 -24.67 22.77
CA TYR A 30 27.70 -25.50 23.89
C TYR A 30 28.86 -26.15 24.66
N LEU A 31 29.00 -25.79 25.94
CA LEU A 31 30.11 -26.21 26.81
C LEU A 31 29.65 -27.05 28.03
N GLY A 32 28.38 -27.47 28.08
CA GLY A 32 27.85 -28.36 29.10
C GLY A 32 26.67 -27.79 29.89
N PRO A 33 26.48 -28.21 31.17
CA PRO A 33 25.23 -27.99 31.92
C PRO A 33 24.95 -26.52 32.26
N GLU A 34 25.95 -25.66 32.36
CA GLU A 34 25.75 -24.22 32.53
C GLU A 34 25.13 -23.59 31.27
N THR A 35 25.61 -23.97 30.08
CA THR A 35 25.04 -23.52 28.81
C THR A 35 23.61 -24.00 28.64
N GLN A 36 23.27 -25.17 29.17
CA GLN A 36 21.90 -25.71 29.14
C GLN A 36 20.92 -24.84 29.93
N GLN A 37 21.29 -24.34 31.11
CA GLN A 37 20.41 -23.48 31.92
C GLN A 37 20.17 -22.12 31.23
N GLU A 38 21.22 -21.54 30.65
CA GLU A 38 21.12 -20.29 29.89
C GLU A 38 20.28 -20.44 28.61
N LEU A 39 20.40 -21.58 27.91
CA LEU A 39 19.57 -21.87 26.75
C LEU A 39 18.08 -21.93 27.11
N VAL A 40 17.73 -22.61 28.20
CA VAL A 40 16.34 -22.70 28.68
C VAL A 40 15.79 -21.31 29.04
N ARG A 41 16.61 -20.46 29.66
CA ARG A 41 16.24 -19.08 29.96
C ARG A 41 15.98 -18.26 28.69
N LYS A 42 16.85 -18.37 27.68
CA LYS A 42 16.70 -17.67 26.40
C LYS A 42 15.46 -18.12 25.63
N ILE A 43 15.14 -19.42 25.62
CA ILE A 43 13.92 -19.95 24.99
C ILE A 43 12.66 -19.42 25.69
N LYS A 44 12.67 -19.31 27.03
CA LYS A 44 11.55 -18.70 27.77
C LYS A 44 11.36 -17.23 27.39
N ASN A 45 12.45 -16.47 27.31
CA ASN A 45 12.40 -15.06 26.89
C ASN A 45 11.88 -14.92 25.45
N LEU A 46 12.34 -15.75 24.52
CA LEU A 46 11.84 -15.78 23.15
C LEU A 46 10.33 -16.06 23.11
N THR A 47 9.86 -17.01 23.91
CA THR A 47 8.42 -17.36 23.97
C THR A 47 7.59 -16.18 24.47
N LEU A 48 8.07 -15.47 25.49
CA LEU A 48 7.42 -14.27 26.01
C LEU A 48 7.40 -13.15 24.95
N ALA A 49 8.53 -12.91 24.27
CA ALA A 49 8.63 -11.90 23.22
C ALA A 49 7.69 -12.19 22.04
N LEU A 50 7.61 -13.44 21.58
CA LEU A 50 6.67 -13.86 20.54
C LEU A 50 5.20 -13.71 20.98
N SER A 51 4.88 -14.01 22.24
CA SER A 51 3.54 -13.80 22.79
C SER A 51 3.17 -12.31 22.85
N THR A 52 4.11 -11.46 23.25
CA THR A 52 3.93 -10.00 23.27
C THR A 52 3.70 -9.48 21.86
N LEU A 53 4.58 -9.83 20.91
CA LEU A 53 4.46 -9.43 19.50
C LEU A 53 3.12 -9.89 18.90
N SER A 54 2.69 -11.12 19.19
CA SER A 54 1.40 -11.62 18.74
C SER A 54 0.24 -10.81 19.31
N SER A 55 0.29 -10.43 20.59
CA SER A 55 -0.76 -9.61 21.21
C SER A 55 -0.81 -8.18 20.67
N HIS A 56 0.35 -7.59 20.38
CA HIS A 56 0.50 -6.25 19.84
C HIS A 56 0.06 -6.11 18.38
N THR A 57 0.13 -7.21 17.61
CA THR A 57 -0.24 -7.26 16.19
C THR A 57 -1.65 -7.79 15.94
N GLN A 58 -2.41 -8.14 17.00
CA GLN A 58 -3.79 -8.59 16.80
C GLN A 58 -4.65 -7.47 16.20
N PRO A 59 -5.54 -7.81 15.24
CA PRO A 59 -6.45 -6.86 14.65
C PRO A 59 -7.45 -6.38 15.71
N HIS A 60 -7.22 -5.19 16.26
CA HIS A 60 -8.16 -4.52 17.15
C HIS A 60 -9.08 -3.63 16.31
N PRO A 61 -10.43 -3.63 16.54
CA PRO A 61 -11.30 -2.61 15.99
C PRO A 61 -10.71 -1.20 16.19
N PRO A 62 -10.87 -0.30 15.22
CA PRO A 62 -10.33 1.05 15.30
C PRO A 62 -11.00 1.77 16.49
N ASP A 63 -10.24 1.94 17.57
CA ASP A 63 -10.66 2.79 18.68
C ASP A 63 -10.86 4.22 18.15
N ALA A 64 -11.99 4.84 18.53
CA ALA A 64 -12.44 6.13 18.03
C ALA A 64 -11.50 7.31 18.38
N ASP A 65 -10.42 7.08 19.13
CA ASP A 65 -9.47 8.09 19.61
C ASP A 65 -8.20 8.23 18.74
N THR A 66 -8.28 7.88 17.44
CA THR A 66 -7.19 8.09 16.46
C THR A 66 -6.92 9.57 16.11
N ALA A 67 -7.65 10.51 16.72
CA ALA A 67 -7.58 11.95 16.46
C ALA A 67 -6.24 12.63 16.84
N GLN A 68 -5.32 11.93 17.51
CA GLN A 68 -3.98 12.42 17.89
C GLN A 68 -2.84 11.50 17.44
N ALA A 69 -3.03 10.71 16.37
CA ALA A 69 -1.97 9.88 15.83
C ALA A 69 -0.85 10.72 15.19
N ASN A 70 0.38 10.51 15.63
CA ASN A 70 1.55 11.08 14.97
C ASN A 70 1.67 10.47 13.56
N PRO A 71 1.72 11.28 12.48
CA PRO A 71 1.78 10.75 11.12
C PRO A 71 3.07 9.97 10.82
N SER A 72 4.13 10.20 11.61
CA SER A 72 5.40 9.48 11.51
C SER A 72 5.43 8.17 12.30
N ASP A 73 4.50 7.95 13.23
CA ASP A 73 4.40 6.72 14.02
C ASP A 73 2.93 6.33 14.24
N PRO A 74 2.27 5.87 13.16
CA PRO A 74 0.85 5.54 13.22
C PRO A 74 0.61 4.28 14.07
N PRO A 75 -0.60 4.13 14.64
CA PRO A 75 -1.03 2.88 15.25
C PRO A 75 -1.02 1.73 14.22
N ILE A 76 -0.55 0.55 14.62
CA ILE A 76 -0.43 -0.61 13.73
C ILE A 76 -1.76 -1.04 13.10
N SER A 77 -2.88 -0.85 13.81
CA SER A 77 -4.23 -1.17 13.34
C SER A 77 -4.71 -0.33 12.17
N THR A 78 -4.06 0.80 11.89
CA THR A 78 -4.41 1.70 10.78
C THR A 78 -3.65 1.39 9.49
N ILE A 79 -2.66 0.49 9.56
CA ILE A 79 -1.83 0.14 8.41
C ILE A 79 -2.48 -1.01 7.66
N GLU A 80 -2.90 -0.75 6.42
CA GLU A 80 -3.39 -1.77 5.51
C GLU A 80 -2.33 -2.08 4.45
N LEU A 81 -2.06 -3.36 4.24
CA LEU A 81 -1.07 -3.84 3.28
C LEU A 81 -1.76 -4.61 2.14
N PRO A 82 -1.51 -4.25 0.87
CA PRO A 82 -1.91 -5.08 -0.26
C PRO A 82 -1.31 -6.49 -0.16
N PRO A 83 -2.09 -7.55 -0.48
CA PRO A 83 -1.61 -8.92 -0.37
C PRO A 83 -0.41 -9.19 -1.29
N GLU A 84 -0.28 -8.47 -2.41
CA GLU A 84 0.84 -8.64 -3.33
C GLU A 84 2.19 -8.29 -2.70
N ILE A 85 2.21 -7.42 -1.68
CA ILE A 85 3.46 -7.09 -0.97
C ILE A 85 4.01 -8.31 -0.23
N ILE A 86 3.14 -9.21 0.23
CA ILE A 86 3.56 -10.45 0.92
C ILE A 86 4.37 -11.31 -0.04
N ASP A 87 3.91 -11.47 -1.29
CA ASP A 87 4.63 -12.23 -2.33
C ASP A 87 6.02 -11.65 -2.62
N TYR A 88 6.17 -10.32 -2.56
CA TYR A 88 7.48 -9.67 -2.72
C TYR A 88 8.43 -10.04 -1.58
N VAL A 89 7.96 -9.99 -0.33
CA VAL A 89 8.75 -10.33 0.86
C VAL A 89 9.12 -11.81 0.85
N ASP A 90 8.18 -12.70 0.53
CA ASP A 90 8.40 -14.16 0.45
C ASP A 90 9.41 -14.52 -0.65
N ALA A 91 9.43 -13.77 -1.76
CA ALA A 91 10.41 -13.92 -2.83
C ALA A 91 11.75 -13.20 -2.55
N ALA A 92 11.95 -12.65 -1.35
CA ALA A 92 13.10 -11.82 -0.99
C ALA A 92 13.36 -10.64 -1.96
N ARG A 93 12.29 -10.12 -2.58
CA ARG A 93 12.32 -8.97 -3.48
C ARG A 93 12.04 -7.69 -2.68
N ASN A 94 12.68 -6.58 -3.04
CA ASN A 94 12.43 -5.30 -2.37
C ASN A 94 10.95 -4.87 -2.59
N PRO A 95 10.13 -4.74 -1.52
CA PRO A 95 8.73 -4.32 -1.63
C PRO A 95 8.55 -2.90 -2.18
N ASP A 96 9.56 -2.02 -2.09
CA ASP A 96 9.50 -0.67 -2.67
C ASP A 96 9.27 -0.69 -4.19
N ILE A 97 9.65 -1.79 -4.84
CA ILE A 97 9.44 -1.97 -6.28
C ILE A 97 7.93 -2.07 -6.59
N TYR A 98 7.11 -2.69 -5.73
CA TYR A 98 5.66 -2.72 -5.91
C TYR A 98 5.09 -1.30 -5.93
N THR A 99 5.47 -0.47 -4.95
CA THR A 99 5.01 0.92 -4.86
C THR A 99 5.43 1.71 -6.10
N ARG A 100 6.67 1.53 -6.57
CA ARG A 100 7.16 2.16 -7.80
C ARG A 100 6.35 1.72 -9.03
N GLU A 101 6.19 0.41 -9.23
CA GLU A 101 5.43 -0.15 -10.34
C GLU A 101 3.96 0.30 -10.31
N PHE A 102 3.36 0.43 -9.12
CA PHE A 102 2.00 0.93 -8.95
C PHE A 102 1.87 2.39 -9.38
N VAL A 103 2.80 3.26 -8.96
CA VAL A 103 2.82 4.68 -9.39
C VAL A 103 3.01 4.78 -10.90
N GLU A 104 3.94 4.00 -11.48
CA GLU A 104 4.16 3.94 -12.92
C GLU A 104 2.91 3.47 -13.68
N LEU A 105 2.21 2.46 -13.15
CA LEU A 105 0.96 1.95 -13.71
C LEU A 105 -0.15 3.01 -13.67
N VAL A 106 -0.34 3.68 -12.54
CA VAL A 106 -1.34 4.75 -12.39
C VAL A 106 -1.04 5.91 -13.33
N GLN A 107 0.22 6.32 -13.43
CA GLN A 107 0.64 7.39 -14.34
C GLN A 107 0.36 7.01 -15.80
N ARG A 108 0.75 5.81 -16.21
CA ARG A 108 0.51 5.31 -17.57
C ARG A 108 -0.98 5.20 -17.86
N GLY A 109 -1.78 4.68 -16.93
CA GLY A 109 -3.23 4.59 -17.06
C GLY A 109 -3.89 5.97 -17.20
N ASN A 110 -3.47 6.95 -16.41
CA ASN A 110 -3.99 8.32 -16.49
C ASN A 110 -3.64 8.97 -17.85
N GLN A 111 -2.42 8.79 -18.35
CA GLN A 111 -2.02 9.29 -19.66
C GLN A 111 -2.81 8.63 -20.79
N ASP A 112 -3.00 7.30 -20.74
CA ASP A 112 -3.81 6.57 -21.73
C ASP A 112 -5.27 7.04 -21.72
N LEU A 113 -5.89 7.18 -20.55
CA LEU A 113 -7.25 7.69 -20.42
C LEU A 113 -7.39 9.12 -20.94
N LYS A 114 -6.41 9.99 -20.64
CA LYS A 114 -6.36 11.34 -21.16
C LYS A 114 -6.25 11.36 -22.69
N GLY A 115 -5.35 10.57 -23.26
CA GLY A 115 -5.16 10.46 -24.71
C GLY A 115 -6.42 9.93 -25.42
N LYS A 116 -7.09 8.91 -24.85
CA LYS A 116 -8.38 8.42 -25.34
C LYS A 116 -9.45 9.51 -25.30
N LYS A 117 -9.56 10.23 -24.19
CA LYS A 117 -10.53 11.34 -24.04
C LYS A 117 -10.29 12.42 -25.10
N GLU A 118 -9.03 12.80 -25.34
CA GLU A 118 -8.66 13.78 -26.36
C GLU A 118 -8.97 13.28 -27.78
N ALA A 119 -8.69 12.00 -28.08
CA ALA A 119 -9.01 11.39 -29.36
C ALA A 119 -10.53 11.33 -29.61
N PHE A 120 -11.33 10.97 -28.60
CA PHE A 120 -12.79 10.99 -28.70
C PHE A 120 -13.35 12.41 -28.86
N ALA A 121 -12.75 13.40 -28.19
CA ALA A 121 -13.12 14.80 -28.39
C ALA A 121 -12.82 15.26 -29.82
N GLY A 122 -11.63 14.94 -30.35
CA GLY A 122 -11.27 15.23 -31.74
C GLY A 122 -12.18 14.54 -32.75
N PHE A 123 -12.52 13.27 -32.53
CA PHE A 123 -13.47 12.54 -33.37
C PHE A 123 -14.86 13.18 -33.37
N ARG A 124 -15.37 13.57 -32.18
CA ARG A 124 -16.63 14.30 -32.05
C ARG A 124 -16.61 15.58 -32.87
N ASP A 125 -15.55 16.37 -32.77
CA ASP A 125 -15.47 17.68 -33.43
C ASP A 125 -15.40 17.56 -34.96
N VAL A 126 -14.66 16.57 -35.47
CA VAL A 126 -14.61 16.25 -36.90
C VAL A 126 -15.98 15.77 -37.39
N LEU A 127 -16.60 14.81 -36.69
CA LEU A 127 -17.92 14.28 -37.07
C LEU A 127 -18.99 15.38 -37.08
N ALA A 128 -18.98 16.25 -36.07
CA ALA A 128 -19.89 17.39 -36.01
C ALA A 128 -19.71 18.34 -37.19
N ARG A 129 -18.47 18.65 -37.57
CA ARG A 129 -18.18 19.49 -38.74
C ARG A 129 -18.71 18.87 -40.03
N GLU A 130 -18.44 17.59 -40.27
CA GLU A 130 -18.91 16.90 -41.47
C GLU A 130 -20.44 16.83 -41.51
N MET A 131 -21.10 16.55 -40.37
CA MET A 131 -22.57 16.54 -40.29
C MET A 131 -23.18 17.92 -40.55
N ARG A 132 -22.61 19.02 -40.03
CA ARG A 132 -23.07 20.39 -40.33
C ARG A 132 -22.93 20.75 -41.81
N SER A 133 -21.94 20.17 -42.49
CA SER A 133 -21.70 20.39 -43.92
C SER A 133 -22.66 19.57 -44.79
N ALA A 134 -22.82 18.29 -44.48
CA ALA A 134 -23.64 17.36 -45.26
C ALA A 134 -25.16 17.49 -45.00
N MET A 135 -25.58 17.93 -43.81
CA MET A 135 -26.98 18.03 -43.39
C MET A 135 -27.26 19.39 -42.70
N PRO A 136 -27.46 20.46 -43.47
CA PRO A 136 -27.67 21.81 -42.92
C PRO A 136 -28.89 21.94 -41.99
N GLU A 137 -29.92 21.14 -42.19
CA GLU A 137 -31.15 21.08 -41.39
C GLU A 137 -30.91 20.60 -39.95
N CYS A 138 -29.88 19.79 -39.70
CA CYS A 138 -29.57 19.21 -38.40
C CYS A 138 -28.54 20.02 -37.59
N ARG A 139 -28.05 21.16 -38.09
CA ARG A 139 -26.97 21.94 -37.47
C ARG A 139 -27.24 22.29 -36.00
N GLY A 140 -28.45 22.78 -35.70
CA GLY A 140 -28.82 23.16 -34.33
C GLY A 140 -28.82 21.98 -33.35
N GLU A 141 -29.16 20.78 -33.82
CA GLU A 141 -29.12 19.56 -32.99
C GLU A 141 -27.68 19.09 -32.76
N VAL A 142 -26.84 19.11 -33.81
CA VAL A 142 -25.41 18.79 -33.72
C VAL A 142 -24.70 19.73 -32.74
N ASP A 143 -24.98 21.04 -32.80
CA ASP A 143 -24.41 22.03 -31.88
C ASP A 143 -24.81 21.78 -30.43
N ARG A 144 -26.08 21.41 -30.21
CA ARG A 144 -26.58 21.04 -28.88
C ARG A 144 -25.84 19.81 -28.33
N VAL A 145 -25.61 18.78 -29.15
CA VAL A 145 -24.91 17.55 -28.73
C VAL A 145 -23.43 17.81 -28.45
N VAL A 146 -22.75 18.61 -29.27
CA VAL A 146 -21.35 18.97 -29.03
C VAL A 146 -21.20 19.75 -27.72
N ARG A 147 -22.07 20.73 -27.48
CA ARG A 147 -22.06 21.51 -26.23
C ARG A 147 -22.37 20.62 -25.01
N ALA A 148 -23.33 19.70 -25.13
CA ALA A 148 -23.69 18.76 -24.06
C ALA A 148 -22.57 17.75 -23.74
N THR A 149 -21.73 17.42 -24.70
CA THR A 149 -20.61 16.48 -24.55
C THR A 149 -19.27 17.18 -24.24
N GLY A 150 -19.31 18.45 -23.83
CA GLY A 150 -18.14 19.20 -23.38
C GLY A 150 -17.24 19.73 -24.51
N GLY A 151 -17.78 19.88 -25.72
CA GLY A 151 -17.10 20.59 -26.80
C GLY A 151 -17.27 22.09 -26.63
N GLY A 152 -16.15 22.81 -26.56
CA GLY A 152 -16.15 24.26 -26.54
C GLY A 152 -16.46 24.82 -27.93
N GLU A 153 -17.39 25.78 -28.00
CA GLU A 153 -17.56 26.60 -29.20
C GLU A 153 -16.30 27.45 -29.39
N GLY A 154 -15.44 27.07 -30.33
CA GLY A 154 -14.14 27.73 -30.48
C GLY A 154 -13.37 27.35 -31.74
N SER A 155 -14.00 27.47 -32.91
CA SER A 155 -13.51 28.27 -34.05
C SER A 155 -14.54 28.31 -35.17
#